data_AF-A0A1I0KNV4-F1
#
_entry.id   AF-A0A1I0KNV4-F1
#
_cell.length_a   1.000
_cell.length_b   1.000
_cell.length_c   1.000
_cell.angle_alpha   90.00
_cell.angle_beta   90.00
_cell.angle_gamma   90.00
#
_symmetry.space_group_name_H-M   'P 1'
#
loop_
_entity.id
_entity.type
_entity.pdbx_description
1 polymer ?
#
loop_
_entity_poly.entity_id
_entity_poly.type
_entity_poly.pdbx_seq_one_letter_code
_entity_poly.pdbx_strand_id
1 'polypeptide(L)'
;MGRRRRGKRVGFTVGGAMALLAGGLLLALRLGPSPALAPVDGKVPLEAAGERAISEQAVGEQAASQAVSGQATREREVGGQGQNSGKQVQEASRQVVATVNGAAITLREFAARMPEQRAAALDAYVQTEGCDPGAADFWVASCGGEAPLERLKELTLQRLVEDRVREQAAQKAGLAVPAGYEDFLAAWEQENRERADRLAAGEVIYGPREYSESAYYRYVVSNTVLGLLAWLMEQDGGPEETELKQAYQDSIAGQAAPPAYETVRDTLVQQWNKQRYVSWFREQVRQAEVAVDRQVYAAITM
;
A
#
# COMPACT_ATOMS: atom_id res chain seq x y z
N MET A 1 -10.21 60.22 8.63
CA MET A 1 -9.67 59.12 9.47
C MET A 1 -10.57 57.91 9.28
N GLY A 2 -10.05 56.80 8.73
CA GLY A 2 -10.86 55.61 8.44
C GLY A 2 -10.13 54.63 7.54
N ARG A 3 -9.15 53.89 8.10
CA ARG A 3 -8.34 52.91 7.37
C ARG A 3 -9.17 51.65 7.07
N ARG A 4 -9.43 51.38 5.79
CA ARG A 4 -9.87 50.06 5.31
C ARG A 4 -8.70 49.07 5.36
N ARG A 5 -8.79 48.05 6.21
CA ARG A 5 -7.88 46.89 6.19
C ARG A 5 -8.23 46.00 4.99
N ARG A 6 -7.35 45.96 3.98
CA ARG A 6 -7.37 44.91 2.95
C ARG A 6 -6.69 43.67 3.52
N GLY A 7 -7.45 42.58 3.68
CA GLY A 7 -6.90 41.26 3.96
C GLY A 7 -6.13 40.75 2.74
N LYS A 8 -4.82 40.55 2.90
CA LYS A 8 -3.96 39.85 1.93
C LYS A 8 -4.29 38.36 2.00
N ARG A 9 -4.85 37.80 0.93
CA ARG A 9 -4.75 36.36 0.65
C ARG A 9 -3.34 36.10 0.12
N VAL A 10 -2.57 35.29 0.83
CA VAL A 10 -1.30 34.76 0.34
C VAL A 10 -1.62 33.35 -0.17
N GLY A 11 -1.72 33.20 -1.48
CA GLY A 11 -1.68 31.90 -2.13
C GLY A 11 -0.23 31.47 -2.25
N PHE A 12 0.09 30.26 -1.80
CA PHE A 12 1.38 29.64 -2.07
C PHE A 12 1.20 28.63 -3.19
N THR A 13 1.69 29.01 -4.37
CA THR A 13 1.97 28.11 -5.48
C THR A 13 3.23 27.33 -5.15
N VAL A 14 3.14 26.00 -5.05
CA VAL A 14 4.33 25.13 -5.13
C VAL A 14 4.46 24.75 -6.59
N GLY A 15 5.33 25.47 -7.31
CA GLY A 15 5.62 25.22 -8.72
C GLY A 15 7.03 25.67 -9.09
N GLY A 16 7.85 24.70 -9.49
CA GLY A 16 9.10 24.86 -10.26
C GLY A 16 10.40 24.70 -9.45
N ALA A 17 11.42 23.95 -9.89
CA ALA A 17 11.62 23.22 -11.14
C ALA A 17 12.87 22.31 -11.07
N MET A 18 12.79 21.16 -11.77
CA MET A 18 13.79 20.56 -12.68
C MET A 18 15.25 20.36 -12.26
N ALA A 19 15.74 19.10 -12.34
CA ALA A 19 16.58 18.66 -13.47
C ALA A 19 16.92 17.15 -13.43
N LEU A 20 16.66 16.51 -14.58
CA LEU A 20 17.31 15.34 -15.20
C LEU A 20 18.49 14.66 -14.46
N LEU A 21 18.30 13.37 -14.16
CA LEU A 21 19.33 12.35 -14.43
C LEU A 21 18.69 11.20 -15.19
N ALA A 22 18.90 11.20 -16.51
CA ALA A 22 18.87 10.00 -17.32
C ALA A 22 20.18 9.25 -17.06
N GLY A 23 20.09 7.97 -16.68
CA GLY A 23 21.26 7.12 -16.47
C GLY A 23 20.83 5.81 -15.84
N GLY A 24 20.84 4.74 -16.64
CA GLY A 24 20.24 3.47 -16.31
C GLY A 24 20.84 2.77 -15.08
N LEU A 25 19.98 1.99 -14.43
CA LEU A 25 20.40 0.75 -13.80
C LEU A 25 19.26 -0.26 -13.96
N LEU A 26 19.44 -1.17 -14.91
CA LEU A 26 18.74 -2.45 -14.91
C LEU A 26 19.04 -3.14 -13.57
N LEU A 27 18.10 -3.13 -12.64
CA LEU A 27 18.09 -4.12 -11.57
C LEU A 27 17.25 -5.29 -12.05
N ALA A 28 17.95 -6.31 -12.58
CA ALA A 28 17.37 -7.57 -12.97
C ALA A 28 16.70 -8.22 -11.74
N LEU A 29 15.37 -8.15 -11.68
CA LEU A 29 14.57 -9.09 -10.91
C LEU A 29 14.78 -10.47 -11.55
N ARG A 30 15.66 -11.28 -10.97
CA ARG A 30 15.74 -12.71 -11.26
C ARG A 30 14.46 -13.37 -10.74
N LEU A 31 13.45 -13.45 -11.59
CA LEU A 31 12.35 -14.39 -11.41
C LEU A 31 12.71 -15.67 -12.19
N GLY A 32 12.74 -16.79 -11.49
CA GLY A 32 12.95 -18.11 -12.09
C GLY A 32 11.83 -18.47 -13.07
N PRO A 33 12.00 -19.51 -13.89
CA PRO A 33 11.02 -19.89 -14.90
C PRO A 33 9.69 -20.29 -14.24
N SER A 34 8.62 -19.56 -14.54
CA SER A 34 7.24 -19.99 -14.23
C SER A 34 6.77 -20.98 -15.30
N PRO A 35 6.07 -22.07 -14.93
CA PRO A 35 5.58 -23.05 -15.88
C PRO A 35 4.36 -22.52 -16.65
N ALA A 36 4.26 -22.97 -17.90
CA ALA A 36 3.24 -22.61 -18.88
C ALA A 36 1.80 -22.72 -18.34
N LEU A 37 1.01 -21.68 -18.56
CA LEU A 37 -0.44 -21.68 -18.36
C LEU A 37 -1.11 -22.27 -19.61
N ALA A 38 -1.83 -23.39 -19.45
CA ALA A 38 -2.73 -23.92 -20.47
C ALA A 38 -4.00 -23.06 -20.59
N PRO A 39 -4.65 -23.01 -21.77
CA PRO A 39 -5.86 -22.21 -21.95
C PRO A 39 -7.04 -22.91 -21.27
N VAL A 40 -7.80 -22.18 -20.45
CA VAL A 40 -9.05 -22.68 -19.86
C VAL A 40 -10.13 -21.62 -20.04
N ASP A 41 -11.20 -22.02 -20.72
CA ASP A 41 -12.43 -21.29 -20.93
C ASP A 41 -13.06 -20.82 -19.61
N GLY A 42 -13.52 -19.57 -19.58
CA GLY A 42 -14.65 -19.12 -18.77
C GLY A 42 -14.51 -19.17 -17.24
N LYS A 43 -14.33 -17.99 -16.64
CA LYS A 43 -14.43 -17.67 -15.19
C LYS A 43 -13.33 -18.29 -14.31
N VAL A 44 -12.21 -17.58 -14.19
CA VAL A 44 -11.29 -17.75 -13.06
C VAL A 44 -11.67 -16.72 -11.97
N PRO A 45 -11.94 -17.13 -10.72
CA PRO A 45 -12.10 -16.19 -9.62
C PRO A 45 -10.80 -15.41 -9.41
N LEU A 46 -10.91 -14.10 -9.17
CA LEU A 46 -9.79 -13.17 -8.93
C LEU A 46 -8.89 -13.58 -7.73
N GLU A 47 -9.31 -14.57 -6.94
CA GLU A 47 -8.62 -15.11 -5.74
C GLU A 47 -7.21 -15.65 -6.03
N ALA A 48 -7.01 -16.40 -7.12
CA ALA A 48 -5.77 -17.19 -7.30
C ALA A 48 -4.51 -16.36 -7.61
N ALA A 49 -4.66 -15.12 -8.10
CA ALA A 49 -3.54 -14.27 -8.51
C ALA A 49 -3.00 -13.39 -7.37
N GLY A 50 -3.85 -12.96 -6.42
CA GLY A 50 -3.42 -12.24 -5.22
C GLY A 50 -2.66 -13.13 -4.24
N GLU A 51 -2.95 -14.43 -4.21
CA GLU A 51 -2.44 -15.38 -3.22
C GLU A 51 -0.96 -15.78 -3.40
N ARG A 52 -0.43 -15.80 -4.64
CA ARG A 52 0.99 -16.13 -4.89
C ARG A 52 1.96 -15.07 -4.36
N ALA A 53 1.54 -13.80 -4.34
CA ALA A 53 2.34 -12.71 -3.76
C ALA A 53 2.47 -12.83 -2.24
N ILE A 54 1.49 -13.46 -1.57
CA ILE A 54 1.43 -13.62 -0.11
C ILE A 54 2.27 -14.82 0.35
N SER A 55 2.33 -15.89 -0.43
CA SER A 55 3.08 -17.11 -0.05
C SER A 55 4.60 -16.94 -0.04
N GLU A 56 5.17 -16.06 -0.85
CA GLU A 56 6.63 -15.82 -0.89
C GLU A 56 7.13 -14.95 0.28
N GLN A 57 6.26 -14.15 0.91
CA GLN A 57 6.64 -13.26 2.03
C GLN A 57 6.38 -13.85 3.43
N ALA A 58 5.52 -14.88 3.53
CA ALA A 58 5.11 -15.47 4.82
C ALA A 58 6.23 -16.24 5.56
N VAL A 59 7.35 -16.57 4.90
CA VAL A 59 8.48 -17.29 5.51
C VAL A 59 9.22 -16.44 6.56
N GLY A 60 9.06 -15.12 6.55
CA GLY A 60 9.71 -14.19 7.50
C GLY A 60 8.96 -13.92 8.81
N GLU A 61 7.63 -14.13 8.88
CA GLU A 61 6.80 -13.65 9.99
C GLU A 61 6.67 -14.64 11.18
N GLN A 62 7.05 -15.91 11.01
CA GLN A 62 6.91 -16.92 12.07
C GLN A 62 7.88 -16.72 13.25
N ALA A 63 8.93 -15.91 13.11
CA ALA A 63 9.91 -15.66 14.17
C ALA A 63 9.50 -14.54 15.15
N ALA A 64 8.58 -13.64 14.78
CA ALA A 64 8.25 -12.46 15.60
C ALA A 64 7.04 -12.66 16.55
N SER A 65 6.22 -13.69 16.31
CA SER A 65 4.94 -13.91 17.04
C SER A 65 5.10 -14.56 18.43
N GLN A 66 6.26 -15.14 18.75
CA GLN A 66 6.44 -15.90 20.00
C GLN A 66 6.83 -15.07 21.24
N ALA A 67 6.99 -13.74 21.13
CA ALA A 67 7.47 -12.91 22.23
C ALA A 67 6.38 -12.19 23.07
N VAL A 68 5.08 -12.29 22.74
CA VAL A 68 4.03 -11.47 23.39
C VAL A 68 2.96 -12.28 24.15
N SER A 69 3.08 -13.61 24.23
CA SER A 69 2.16 -14.42 25.05
C SER A 69 2.81 -14.80 26.38
N GLY A 70 2.70 -13.92 27.38
CA GLY A 70 3.22 -14.24 28.70
C GLY A 70 3.10 -13.12 29.71
N GLN A 71 1.87 -12.69 30.03
CA GLN A 71 1.49 -12.24 31.39
C GLN A 71 0.00 -11.88 31.43
N ALA A 72 -0.84 -12.89 31.66
CA ALA A 72 -2.19 -12.72 32.16
C ALA A 72 -2.20 -13.18 33.62
N THR A 73 -2.32 -12.25 34.58
CA THR A 73 -3.01 -12.52 35.85
C THR A 73 -3.40 -11.24 36.61
N ARG A 74 -4.67 -11.26 37.04
CA ARG A 74 -5.33 -10.60 38.17
C ARG A 74 -5.87 -9.19 37.96
N GLU A 75 -7.10 -9.17 37.44
CA GLU A 75 -8.09 -8.14 37.72
C GLU A 75 -8.51 -8.20 39.21
N ARG A 76 -8.47 -7.04 39.85
CA ARG A 76 -9.19 -6.75 41.09
C ARG A 76 -10.06 -5.54 40.80
N GLU A 77 -11.37 -5.73 40.86
CA GLU A 77 -12.39 -4.72 40.61
C GLU A 77 -12.23 -3.51 41.56
N VAL A 78 -12.22 -2.30 40.99
CA VAL A 78 -12.71 -1.07 41.64
C VAL A 78 -13.45 -0.26 40.58
N GLY A 79 -14.68 0.13 40.93
CA GLY A 79 -15.71 0.56 39.99
C GLY A 79 -15.55 1.96 39.38
N GLY A 80 -16.29 2.17 38.28
CA GLY A 80 -16.99 3.44 38.07
C GLY A 80 -16.28 4.57 37.32
N GLN A 81 -15.36 4.31 36.38
CA GLN A 81 -14.85 5.35 35.46
C GLN A 81 -14.67 4.89 33.98
N GLY A 82 -14.95 3.63 33.64
CA GLY A 82 -14.58 3.05 32.33
C GLY A 82 -15.36 3.51 31.10
N GLN A 83 -16.52 4.18 31.25
CA GLN A 83 -17.38 4.52 30.10
C GLN A 83 -16.97 5.82 29.38
N ASN A 84 -16.34 6.78 30.08
CA ASN A 84 -15.95 8.07 29.47
C ASN A 84 -14.63 7.96 28.67
N SER A 85 -13.66 7.19 29.18
CA SER A 85 -12.38 6.99 28.51
C SER A 85 -12.50 6.22 27.19
N GLY A 86 -13.35 5.19 27.13
CA GLY A 86 -13.55 4.40 25.91
C GLY A 86 -14.17 5.22 24.76
N LYS A 87 -15.11 6.12 25.08
CA LYS A 87 -15.75 6.99 24.09
C LYS A 87 -14.79 8.07 23.57
N GLN A 88 -13.99 8.67 24.46
CA GLN A 88 -12.98 9.66 24.06
C GLN A 88 -11.87 9.05 23.21
N VAL A 89 -11.42 7.82 23.51
CA VAL A 89 -10.43 7.11 22.68
C VAL A 89 -10.99 6.79 21.28
N GLN A 90 -12.25 6.36 21.19
CA GLN A 90 -12.90 6.12 19.90
C GLN A 90 -13.06 7.41 19.08
N GLU A 91 -13.46 8.52 19.70
CA GLU A 91 -13.58 9.82 19.04
C GLU A 91 -12.21 10.36 18.57
N ALA A 92 -11.17 10.22 19.39
CA ALA A 92 -9.79 10.59 19.00
C ALA A 92 -9.29 9.75 17.81
N SER A 93 -9.55 8.44 17.81
CA SER A 93 -9.13 7.55 16.72
C SER A 93 -9.82 7.87 15.37
N ARG A 94 -10.99 8.51 15.41
CA ARG A 94 -11.74 8.98 14.22
C ARG A 94 -11.31 10.36 13.71
N GLN A 95 -10.34 11.01 14.36
CA GLN A 95 -9.78 12.26 13.85
C GLN A 95 -9.22 12.06 12.45
N VAL A 96 -9.45 13.04 11.58
CA VAL A 96 -8.99 13.00 10.19
C VAL A 96 -7.57 13.54 10.15
N VAL A 97 -6.63 12.71 9.69
CA VAL A 97 -5.22 13.09 9.48
C VAL A 97 -5.07 13.81 8.15
N ALA A 98 -5.73 13.29 7.11
CA ALA A 98 -5.72 13.86 5.77
C ALA A 98 -6.99 13.48 5.01
N THR A 99 -7.25 14.15 3.90
CA THR A 99 -8.27 13.77 2.93
C THR A 99 -7.67 13.65 1.54
N VAL A 100 -8.16 12.69 0.74
CA VAL A 100 -7.80 12.48 -0.66
C VAL A 100 -9.08 12.57 -1.50
N ASN A 101 -9.18 13.58 -2.36
CA ASN A 101 -10.40 13.89 -3.11
C ASN A 101 -11.64 13.95 -2.20
N GLY A 102 -11.49 14.52 -1.00
CA GLY A 102 -12.54 14.61 0.02
C GLY A 102 -12.77 13.35 0.87
N ALA A 103 -12.17 12.21 0.55
CA ALA A 103 -12.28 10.99 1.36
C ALA A 103 -11.25 10.97 2.49
N ALA A 104 -11.69 10.68 3.72
CA ALA A 104 -10.86 10.83 4.93
C ALA A 104 -9.90 9.66 5.19
N ILE A 105 -8.66 9.98 5.55
CA ILE A 105 -7.70 9.09 6.19
C ILE A 105 -7.75 9.37 7.69
N THR A 106 -8.13 8.38 8.48
CA THR A 106 -8.31 8.55 9.93
C THR A 106 -7.01 8.30 10.70
N LEU A 107 -6.93 8.80 11.93
CA LEU A 107 -5.80 8.54 12.82
C LEU A 107 -5.66 7.04 13.13
N ARG A 108 -6.79 6.34 13.26
CA ARG A 108 -6.83 4.88 13.45
C ARG A 108 -6.19 4.13 12.28
N GLU A 109 -6.59 4.46 11.06
CA GLU A 109 -6.04 3.91 9.81
C GLU A 109 -4.54 4.22 9.69
N PHE A 110 -4.15 5.46 10.01
CA PHE A 110 -2.75 5.88 10.01
C PHE A 110 -1.91 5.04 10.97
N ALA A 111 -2.34 4.93 12.23
CA ALA A 111 -1.67 4.15 13.25
C ALA A 111 -1.58 2.66 12.87
N ALA A 112 -2.61 2.12 12.21
CA ALA A 112 -2.63 0.71 11.79
C ALA A 112 -1.67 0.41 10.62
N ARG A 113 -1.25 1.40 9.83
CA ARG A 113 -0.32 1.23 8.69
C ARG A 113 1.10 1.70 8.97
N MET A 114 1.29 2.61 9.93
CA MET A 114 2.60 3.16 10.28
C MET A 114 3.67 2.10 10.63
N PRO A 115 3.39 1.01 11.37
CA PRO A 115 4.40 0.01 11.69
C PRO A 115 5.02 -0.66 10.46
N GLU A 116 4.26 -0.83 9.39
CA GLU A 116 4.72 -1.48 8.14
C GLU A 116 5.76 -0.62 7.39
N GLN A 117 5.81 0.69 7.68
CA GLN A 117 6.73 1.63 7.01
C GLN A 117 8.07 1.78 7.73
N ARG A 118 8.24 1.16 8.91
CA ARG A 118 9.45 1.30 9.74
C ARG A 118 10.72 0.84 9.03
N ALA A 119 10.67 -0.28 8.31
CA ALA A 119 11.83 -0.81 7.60
C ALA A 119 12.33 0.18 6.54
N ALA A 120 11.42 0.71 5.71
CA ALA A 120 11.76 1.69 4.69
C ALA A 120 12.26 3.02 5.28
N ALA A 121 11.70 3.45 6.42
CA ALA A 121 12.18 4.63 7.14
C ALA A 121 13.60 4.42 7.69
N LEU A 122 13.90 3.23 8.24
CA LEU A 122 15.24 2.88 8.73
C LEU A 122 16.26 2.83 7.61
N ASP A 123 15.93 2.18 6.49
CA ASP A 123 16.83 2.08 5.33
C ASP A 123 17.26 3.45 4.81
N ALA A 124 16.34 4.42 4.82
CA ALA A 124 16.62 5.78 4.40
C ALA A 124 17.70 6.46 5.25
N TYR A 125 17.74 6.25 6.57
CA TYR A 125 18.69 6.94 7.47
C TYR A 125 19.96 6.14 7.79
N VAL A 126 19.87 4.81 7.88
CA VAL A 126 21.04 3.96 8.14
C VAL A 126 22.03 4.03 6.98
N GLN A 127 21.53 4.06 5.74
CA GLN A 127 22.40 4.08 4.55
C GLN A 127 22.97 5.46 4.22
N THR A 128 22.30 6.55 4.61
CA THR A 128 22.65 7.91 4.16
C THR A 128 23.32 8.75 5.26
N GLU A 129 22.84 8.65 6.50
CA GLU A 129 23.25 9.54 7.60
C GLU A 129 24.10 8.83 8.68
N GLY A 130 24.25 7.50 8.62
CA GLY A 130 25.11 6.73 9.52
C GLY A 130 24.64 6.70 10.99
N CYS A 131 23.36 6.97 11.23
CA CYS A 131 22.77 6.97 12.57
C CYS A 131 22.58 5.55 13.12
N ASP A 132 22.69 5.39 14.44
CA ASP A 132 22.48 4.11 15.12
C ASP A 132 20.98 3.81 15.29
N PRO A 133 20.42 2.83 14.56
CA PRO A 133 19.00 2.47 14.68
C PRO A 133 18.67 1.80 16.02
N GLY A 134 19.68 1.39 16.81
CA GLY A 134 19.53 0.84 18.15
C GLY A 134 19.43 1.88 19.25
N ALA A 135 19.64 3.17 18.95
CA ALA A 135 19.55 4.24 19.93
C ALA A 135 18.11 4.38 20.46
N ALA A 136 17.97 4.58 21.78
CA ALA A 136 16.66 4.64 22.44
C ALA A 136 15.80 5.84 21.97
N ASP A 137 16.47 6.93 21.59
CA ASP A 137 15.86 8.15 21.08
C ASP A 137 15.87 8.23 19.54
N PHE A 138 16.25 7.16 18.84
CA PHE A 138 16.42 7.15 17.38
C PHE A 138 15.25 7.80 16.62
N TRP A 139 14.01 7.51 17.00
CA TRP A 139 12.82 8.01 16.28
C TRP A 139 12.58 9.51 16.48
N VAL A 140 13.01 10.07 17.62
CA VAL A 140 12.66 11.44 18.03
C VAL A 140 13.85 12.39 18.01
N ALA A 141 15.07 11.86 18.08
CA ALA A 141 16.29 12.62 17.96
C ALA A 141 16.55 13.01 16.50
N SER A 142 17.14 14.18 16.29
CA SER A 142 17.54 14.61 14.96
C SER A 142 18.68 13.74 14.43
N CYS A 143 18.49 13.19 13.23
CA CYS A 143 19.47 12.43 12.46
C CYS A 143 19.51 13.04 11.05
N GLY A 144 20.66 13.53 10.59
CA GLY A 144 20.73 14.22 9.29
C GLY A 144 19.90 15.52 9.20
N GLY A 145 19.55 16.13 10.34
CA GLY A 145 18.77 17.38 10.41
C GLY A 145 17.26 17.21 10.64
N GLU A 146 16.73 15.99 10.62
CA GLU A 146 15.32 15.69 10.87
C GLU A 146 15.15 14.42 11.74
N ALA A 147 14.04 14.27 12.46
CA ALA A 147 13.77 13.06 13.23
C ALA A 147 13.25 11.94 12.30
N PRO A 148 13.76 10.69 12.39
CA PRO A 148 13.28 9.56 11.60
C PRO A 148 11.76 9.32 11.68
N LEU A 149 11.11 9.74 12.77
CA LEU A 149 9.65 9.75 12.90
C LEU A 149 8.96 10.58 11.81
N GLU A 150 9.49 11.73 11.42
CA GLU A 150 8.89 12.55 10.37
C GLU A 150 8.90 11.81 9.03
N ARG A 151 10.01 11.16 8.69
CA ARG A 151 10.09 10.31 7.50
C ARG A 151 9.14 9.12 7.56
N LEU A 152 8.99 8.50 8.73
CA LEU A 152 8.03 7.42 8.93
C LEU A 152 6.59 7.90 8.70
N LYS A 153 6.24 9.08 9.22
CA LYS A 153 4.92 9.69 9.00
C LYS A 153 4.71 10.03 7.51
N GLU A 154 5.71 10.55 6.82
CA GLU A 154 5.63 10.85 5.38
C GLU A 154 5.39 9.60 4.55
N LEU A 155 6.16 8.52 4.79
CA LEU A 155 6.00 7.25 4.09
C LEU A 155 4.61 6.66 4.35
N THR A 156 4.13 6.75 5.59
CA THR A 156 2.78 6.28 5.96
C THR A 156 1.70 7.09 5.26
N LEU A 157 1.81 8.42 5.25
CA LEU A 157 0.87 9.29 4.55
C LEU A 157 0.87 9.02 3.05
N GLN A 158 2.06 8.92 2.43
CA GLN A 158 2.19 8.61 1.01
C GLN A 158 1.50 7.28 0.68
N ARG A 159 1.74 6.24 1.49
CA ARG A 159 1.13 4.93 1.28
C ARG A 159 -0.39 5.00 1.35
N LEU A 160 -0.94 5.66 2.37
CA LEU A 160 -2.39 5.82 2.54
C LEU A 160 -3.03 6.68 1.45
N VAL A 161 -2.31 7.69 0.95
CA VAL A 161 -2.78 8.47 -0.21
C VAL A 161 -2.86 7.58 -1.45
N GLU A 162 -1.82 6.80 -1.75
CA GLU A 162 -1.84 5.86 -2.86
C GLU A 162 -2.98 4.84 -2.71
N ASP A 163 -3.13 4.26 -1.52
CA ASP A 163 -4.17 3.27 -1.25
C ASP A 163 -5.58 3.88 -1.43
N ARG A 164 -5.81 5.11 -0.94
CA ARG A 164 -7.09 5.80 -1.12
C ARG A 164 -7.38 6.17 -2.58
N VAL A 165 -6.37 6.61 -3.33
CA VAL A 165 -6.53 6.86 -4.78
C VAL A 165 -6.89 5.56 -5.50
N ARG A 166 -6.28 4.43 -5.10
CA ARG A 166 -6.56 3.12 -5.69
C ARG A 166 -7.98 2.65 -5.41
N GLU A 167 -8.44 2.77 -4.17
CA GLU A 167 -9.83 2.49 -3.78
C GLU A 167 -10.81 3.30 -4.63
N GLN A 168 -10.60 4.61 -4.75
CA GLN A 168 -11.46 5.50 -5.54
C GLN A 168 -11.45 5.14 -7.03
N ALA A 169 -10.30 4.76 -7.57
CA ALA A 169 -10.21 4.33 -8.96
C ALA A 169 -10.94 3.01 -9.18
N ALA A 170 -10.82 2.06 -8.25
CA ALA A 170 -11.52 0.78 -8.29
C ALA A 170 -13.05 0.96 -8.20
N GLN A 171 -13.52 1.84 -7.32
CA GLN A 171 -14.94 2.20 -7.24
C GLN A 171 -15.46 2.81 -8.55
N LYS A 172 -14.70 3.73 -9.18
CA LYS A 172 -15.06 4.29 -10.49
C LYS A 172 -15.10 3.23 -11.59
N ALA A 173 -14.24 2.21 -11.50
CA ALA A 173 -14.23 1.06 -12.40
C ALA A 173 -15.34 0.03 -12.10
N GLY A 174 -16.15 0.23 -11.06
CA GLY A 174 -17.21 -0.70 -10.65
C GLY A 174 -16.72 -1.94 -9.91
N LEU A 175 -15.48 -1.95 -9.43
CA LEU A 175 -14.93 -3.05 -8.64
C LEU A 175 -15.44 -2.98 -7.20
N ALA A 176 -15.81 -4.14 -6.66
CA ALA A 176 -16.21 -4.25 -5.26
C ALA A 176 -14.98 -4.18 -4.35
N VAL A 177 -14.74 -2.99 -3.78
CA VAL A 177 -13.67 -2.74 -2.80
C VAL A 177 -14.24 -1.98 -1.59
N PRO A 178 -13.69 -2.20 -0.38
CA PRO A 178 -14.09 -1.42 0.79
C PRO A 178 -13.85 0.09 0.60
N ALA A 179 -14.78 0.94 1.10
CA ALA A 179 -14.65 2.39 1.00
C ALA A 179 -14.00 2.99 2.25
N GLY A 180 -12.66 2.91 2.31
CA GLY A 180 -11.89 3.37 3.46
C GLY A 180 -11.91 2.40 4.64
N TYR A 181 -11.37 2.84 5.77
CA TYR A 181 -10.90 1.92 6.81
C TYR A 181 -12.00 1.18 7.59
N GLU A 182 -13.13 1.81 7.89
CA GLU A 182 -14.21 1.13 8.63
C GLU A 182 -14.89 0.04 7.78
N ASP A 183 -15.11 0.30 6.49
CA ASP A 183 -15.60 -0.70 5.55
C ASP A 183 -14.58 -1.82 5.36
N PHE A 184 -13.29 -1.49 5.35
CA PHE A 184 -12.21 -2.48 5.30
C PHE A 184 -12.24 -3.40 6.52
N LEU A 185 -12.41 -2.85 7.73
CA LEU A 185 -12.53 -3.64 8.96
C LEU A 185 -13.77 -4.54 8.93
N ALA A 186 -14.91 -4.03 8.46
CA ALA A 186 -16.12 -4.83 8.32
C ALA A 186 -15.93 -5.99 7.33
N ALA A 187 -15.29 -5.74 6.18
CA ALA A 187 -14.95 -6.76 5.20
C ALA A 187 -13.97 -7.79 5.74
N TRP A 188 -12.96 -7.36 6.50
CA TRP A 188 -11.99 -8.25 7.16
C TRP A 188 -12.66 -9.21 8.14
N GLU A 189 -13.49 -8.67 9.04
CA GLU A 189 -14.21 -9.49 10.01
C GLU A 189 -15.19 -10.44 9.32
N GLN A 190 -15.86 -9.99 8.26
CA GLN A 190 -16.76 -10.82 7.48
C GLN A 190 -16.02 -11.98 6.81
N GLU A 191 -14.89 -11.71 6.16
CA GLU A 191 -14.08 -12.76 5.54
C GLU A 191 -13.61 -13.82 6.57
N ASN A 192 -13.18 -13.39 7.75
CA ASN A 192 -12.77 -14.32 8.80
C ASN A 192 -13.94 -15.15 9.35
N ARG A 193 -15.15 -14.56 9.46
CA ARG A 193 -16.37 -15.31 9.82
C ARG A 193 -16.71 -16.35 8.76
N GLU A 194 -16.73 -15.95 7.49
CA GLU A 194 -17.02 -16.85 6.37
C GLU A 194 -16.00 -17.99 6.28
N ARG A 195 -14.71 -17.71 6.51
CA ARG A 195 -13.67 -18.74 6.62
C ARG A 195 -13.95 -19.73 7.75
N ALA A 196 -14.34 -19.24 8.92
CA ALA A 196 -14.66 -20.09 10.06
C ALA A 196 -15.85 -21.02 9.77
N ASP A 197 -16.89 -20.49 9.10
CA ASP A 197 -18.07 -21.26 8.70
C ASP A 197 -17.71 -22.34 7.66
N ARG A 198 -16.92 -22.00 6.63
CA ARG A 198 -16.41 -22.96 5.62
C ARG A 198 -15.59 -24.09 6.26
N LEU A 199 -14.72 -23.75 7.21
CA LEU A 199 -13.93 -24.73 7.96
C LEU A 199 -14.82 -25.65 8.80
N ALA A 200 -15.85 -25.11 9.45
CA ALA A 200 -16.81 -25.90 10.23
C ALA A 200 -17.64 -26.84 9.34
N ALA A 201 -17.92 -26.43 8.10
CA ALA A 201 -18.58 -27.25 7.08
C ALA A 201 -17.66 -28.30 6.44
N GLY A 202 -16.36 -28.32 6.75
CA GLY A 202 -15.39 -29.26 6.19
C GLY A 202 -14.94 -28.92 4.76
N GLU A 203 -15.17 -27.68 4.33
CA GLU A 203 -14.73 -27.21 3.01
C GLU A 203 -13.21 -26.99 2.98
N VAL A 204 -12.62 -27.18 1.79
CA VAL A 204 -11.21 -26.87 1.56
C VAL A 204 -11.07 -25.35 1.43
N ILE A 205 -10.39 -24.73 2.40
CA ILE A 205 -10.00 -23.32 2.32
C ILE A 205 -8.52 -23.22 1.93
N TYR A 206 -8.22 -22.28 1.03
CA TYR A 206 -6.85 -21.94 0.67
C TYR A 206 -6.35 -20.77 1.54
N GLY A 207 -5.05 -20.77 1.83
CA GLY A 207 -4.43 -19.76 2.68
C GLY A 207 -4.63 -19.99 4.19
N PRO A 208 -4.45 -18.95 5.02
CA PRO A 208 -4.59 -19.09 6.47
C PRO A 208 -6.05 -19.30 6.86
N ARG A 209 -6.23 -19.98 8.01
CA ARG A 209 -7.56 -20.21 8.60
C ARG A 209 -8.26 -18.91 9.02
N GLU A 210 -7.47 -17.92 9.37
CA GLU A 210 -7.89 -16.58 9.75
C GLU A 210 -6.82 -15.60 9.28
N TYR A 211 -7.23 -14.50 8.68
CA TYR A 211 -6.30 -13.42 8.36
C TYR A 211 -6.10 -12.51 9.56
N SER A 212 -4.85 -12.10 9.78
CA SER A 212 -4.59 -10.85 10.50
C SER A 212 -5.05 -9.65 9.67
N GLU A 213 -5.31 -8.52 10.32
CA GLU A 213 -5.72 -7.29 9.63
C GLU A 213 -4.72 -6.90 8.52
N SER A 214 -3.42 -6.94 8.82
CA SER A 214 -2.36 -6.59 7.85
C SER A 214 -2.28 -7.59 6.69
N ALA A 215 -2.50 -8.89 6.94
CA ALA A 215 -2.53 -9.89 5.87
C ALA A 215 -3.74 -9.68 4.94
N TYR A 216 -4.92 -9.40 5.52
CA TYR A 216 -6.11 -9.11 4.73
C TYR A 216 -5.98 -7.79 3.97
N TYR A 217 -5.35 -6.77 4.56
CA TYR A 217 -5.03 -5.53 3.88
C TYR A 217 -4.21 -5.75 2.60
N ARG A 218 -3.11 -6.51 2.70
CA ARG A 218 -2.28 -6.86 1.54
C ARG A 218 -3.07 -7.62 0.48
N TYR A 219 -3.95 -8.53 0.89
CA TYR A 219 -4.86 -9.25 0.00
C TYR A 219 -5.80 -8.30 -0.76
N VAL A 220 -6.51 -7.41 -0.06
CA VAL A 220 -7.43 -6.43 -0.66
C VAL A 220 -6.69 -5.51 -1.65
N VAL A 221 -5.53 -4.97 -1.25
CA VAL A 221 -4.71 -4.12 -2.12
C VAL A 221 -4.28 -4.87 -3.38
N SER A 222 -3.79 -6.11 -3.24
CA SER A 222 -3.31 -6.92 -4.37
C SER A 222 -4.44 -7.22 -5.36
N ASN A 223 -5.61 -7.63 -4.86
CA ASN A 223 -6.77 -7.90 -5.72
C ASN A 223 -7.31 -6.63 -6.37
N THR A 224 -7.25 -5.49 -5.68
CA THR A 224 -7.63 -4.20 -6.27
C THR A 224 -6.70 -3.84 -7.43
N VAL A 225 -5.39 -4.03 -7.28
CA VAL A 225 -4.41 -3.81 -8.37
C VAL A 225 -4.72 -4.73 -9.56
N LEU A 226 -4.96 -6.02 -9.31
CA LEU A 226 -5.27 -7.00 -10.35
C LEU A 226 -6.57 -6.66 -11.09
N GLY A 227 -7.62 -6.28 -10.35
CA GLY A 227 -8.90 -5.86 -10.93
C GLY A 227 -8.75 -4.60 -11.78
N LEU A 228 -8.00 -3.60 -11.31
CA LEU A 228 -7.73 -2.38 -12.06
C LEU A 228 -6.87 -2.63 -13.31
N LEU A 229 -5.90 -3.55 -13.23
CA LEU A 229 -5.09 -3.94 -14.38
C LEU A 229 -5.96 -4.62 -15.45
N ALA A 230 -6.82 -5.57 -15.05
CA ALA A 230 -7.75 -6.21 -15.96
C ALA A 230 -8.71 -5.20 -16.60
N TRP A 231 -9.31 -4.31 -15.79
CA TRP A 231 -10.17 -3.24 -16.27
C TRP A 231 -9.46 -2.34 -17.29
N LEU A 232 -8.22 -1.94 -17.02
CA LEU A 232 -7.45 -1.08 -17.92
C LEU A 232 -7.17 -1.76 -19.28
N MET A 233 -6.89 -3.06 -19.27
CA MET A 233 -6.68 -3.84 -20.49
C MET A 233 -7.96 -3.95 -21.33
N GLU A 234 -9.13 -4.04 -20.70
CA GLU A 234 -10.42 -4.03 -21.39
C GLU A 234 -10.71 -2.67 -22.04
N GLN A 235 -10.24 -1.56 -21.46
CA GLN A 235 -10.45 -0.21 -21.99
C GLN A 235 -9.47 0.15 -23.11
N ASP A 236 -8.17 -0.11 -22.91
CA ASP A 236 -7.10 0.37 -23.80
C ASP A 236 -6.75 -0.62 -24.91
N GLY A 237 -7.15 -1.89 -24.76
CA GLY A 237 -6.61 -2.98 -25.57
C GLY A 237 -5.21 -3.42 -25.12
N GLY A 238 -4.66 -4.42 -25.81
CA GLY A 238 -3.30 -4.92 -25.55
C GLY A 238 -2.22 -4.12 -26.28
N PRO A 239 -0.94 -4.39 -26.00
CA PRO A 239 0.17 -3.77 -26.73
C PRO A 239 0.12 -4.11 -28.22
N GLU A 240 0.57 -3.17 -29.05
CA GLU A 240 0.74 -3.42 -30.48
C GLU A 240 1.92 -4.36 -30.73
N GLU A 241 1.84 -5.20 -31.76
CA GLU A 241 2.90 -6.18 -32.07
C GLU A 241 4.25 -5.50 -32.41
N THR A 242 4.21 -4.27 -32.94
CA THR A 242 5.40 -3.46 -33.19
C THR A 242 6.06 -2.97 -31.89
N GLU A 243 5.28 -2.60 -30.89
CA GLU A 243 5.77 -2.20 -29.57
C GLU A 243 6.44 -3.38 -28.86
N LEU A 244 5.82 -4.56 -28.91
CA LEU A 244 6.39 -5.79 -28.34
C LEU A 244 7.71 -6.17 -29.01
N LYS A 245 7.80 -6.05 -30.33
CA LYS A 245 9.04 -6.30 -31.07
C LYS A 245 10.14 -5.30 -30.74
N GLN A 246 9.80 -4.03 -30.54
CA GLN A 246 10.76 -3.02 -30.09
C GLN A 246 11.25 -3.31 -28.67
N ALA A 247 10.34 -3.57 -27.73
CA ALA A 247 10.68 -3.93 -26.35
C ALA A 247 11.55 -5.19 -26.30
N TYR A 248 11.27 -6.17 -27.15
CA TYR A 248 12.12 -7.34 -27.33
C TYR A 248 13.52 -6.96 -27.79
N GLN A 249 13.66 -6.19 -28.88
CA GLN A 249 14.95 -5.74 -29.40
C GLN A 249 15.78 -5.01 -28.35
N ASP A 250 15.15 -4.13 -27.57
CA ASP A 250 15.80 -3.40 -26.48
C ASP A 250 16.24 -4.35 -25.37
N SER A 251 15.42 -5.35 -25.02
CA SER A 251 15.72 -6.33 -23.97
C SER A 251 16.89 -7.27 -24.32
N ILE A 252 17.10 -7.54 -25.61
CA ILE A 252 18.15 -8.45 -26.10
C ILE A 252 19.43 -7.73 -26.53
N ALA A 253 19.45 -6.41 -26.50
CA ALA A 253 20.60 -5.62 -26.91
C ALA A 253 21.86 -6.04 -26.13
N GLY A 254 22.89 -6.49 -26.86
CA GLY A 254 24.16 -6.95 -26.28
C GLY A 254 24.17 -8.40 -25.79
N GLN A 255 23.09 -9.17 -25.95
CA GLN A 255 23.08 -10.60 -25.63
C GLN A 255 23.72 -11.43 -26.76
N ALA A 256 24.64 -12.33 -26.43
CA ALA A 256 25.33 -13.18 -27.41
C ALA A 256 24.42 -14.27 -28.01
N ALA A 257 23.42 -14.75 -27.26
CA ALA A 257 22.46 -15.76 -27.68
C ALA A 257 21.09 -15.48 -27.04
N PRO A 258 20.31 -14.54 -27.60
CA PRO A 258 19.02 -14.17 -27.01
C PRO A 258 17.96 -15.28 -27.19
N PRO A 259 16.99 -15.38 -26.27
CA PRO A 259 15.85 -16.28 -26.43
C PRO A 259 15.00 -15.86 -27.63
N ALA A 260 14.29 -16.80 -28.27
CA ALA A 260 13.39 -16.45 -29.36
C ALA A 260 12.24 -15.55 -28.88
N TYR A 261 11.80 -14.63 -29.74
CA TYR A 261 10.72 -13.69 -29.43
C TYR A 261 9.45 -14.40 -28.94
N GLU A 262 9.03 -15.47 -29.62
CA GLU A 262 7.84 -16.25 -29.24
C GLU A 262 7.94 -16.83 -27.82
N THR A 263 9.16 -17.12 -27.33
CA THR A 263 9.38 -17.64 -25.97
C THR A 263 9.16 -16.57 -24.90
N VAL A 264 9.37 -15.30 -25.22
CA VAL A 264 9.30 -14.19 -24.26
C VAL A 264 8.11 -13.26 -24.49
N ARG A 265 7.35 -13.45 -25.56
CA ARG A 265 6.22 -12.60 -25.96
C ARG A 265 5.23 -12.39 -24.83
N ASP A 266 4.79 -13.46 -24.17
CA ASP A 266 3.82 -13.36 -23.07
C ASP A 266 4.36 -12.58 -21.87
N THR A 267 5.65 -12.76 -21.56
CA THR A 267 6.33 -11.98 -20.51
C THR A 267 6.39 -10.50 -20.87
N LEU A 268 6.66 -10.16 -22.14
CA LEU A 268 6.68 -8.78 -22.61
C LEU A 268 5.28 -8.15 -22.54
N VAL A 269 4.22 -8.89 -22.88
CA VAL A 269 2.83 -8.44 -22.71
C VAL A 269 2.54 -8.16 -21.24
N GLN A 270 2.90 -9.07 -20.32
CA GLN A 270 2.70 -8.86 -18.88
C GLN A 270 3.47 -7.65 -18.35
N GLN A 271 4.72 -7.45 -18.79
CA GLN A 271 5.52 -6.30 -18.42
C GLN A 271 4.91 -5.00 -18.92
N TRP A 272 4.46 -4.97 -20.18
CA TRP A 272 3.77 -3.82 -20.76
C TRP A 272 2.50 -3.48 -19.98
N ASN A 273 1.65 -4.47 -19.69
CA ASN A 273 0.41 -4.26 -18.91
C ASN A 273 0.70 -3.65 -17.54
N LYS A 274 1.73 -4.16 -16.85
CA LYS A 274 2.16 -3.64 -15.55
C LYS A 274 2.68 -2.20 -15.66
N GLN A 275 3.50 -1.90 -16.67
CA GLN A 275 4.01 -0.54 -16.89
C GLN A 275 2.90 0.45 -17.23
N ARG A 276 1.92 0.01 -18.03
CA ARG A 276 0.74 0.77 -18.39
C ARG A 276 -0.08 1.11 -17.14
N TYR A 277 -0.37 0.12 -16.30
CA TYR A 277 -1.03 0.33 -15.00
C TYR A 277 -0.26 1.31 -14.12
N VAL A 278 1.06 1.12 -13.93
CA VAL A 278 1.88 2.00 -13.07
C VAL A 278 1.84 3.45 -13.58
N SER A 279 1.97 3.65 -14.89
CA SER A 279 1.96 4.99 -15.49
C SER A 279 0.60 5.66 -15.33
N TRP A 280 -0.47 4.94 -15.61
CA TRP A 280 -1.83 5.42 -15.40
C TRP A 280 -2.11 5.74 -13.92
N PHE A 281 -1.73 4.85 -13.01
CA PHE A 281 -1.97 5.02 -11.57
C PHE A 281 -1.17 6.19 -11.00
N ARG A 282 0.08 6.38 -11.42
CA ARG A 282 0.89 7.55 -11.05
C ARG A 282 0.21 8.85 -11.47
N GLU A 283 -0.43 8.87 -12.63
CA GLU A 283 -1.21 10.02 -13.08
C GLU A 283 -2.44 10.26 -12.21
N GLN A 284 -3.14 9.20 -11.78
CA GLN A 284 -4.25 9.32 -10.82
C GLN A 284 -3.79 9.95 -9.50
N VAL A 285 -2.65 9.49 -8.96
CA VAL A 285 -2.07 10.04 -7.72
C VAL A 285 -1.66 11.50 -7.91
N ARG A 286 -1.07 11.85 -9.06
CA ARG A 286 -0.67 13.24 -9.39
C ARG A 286 -1.86 14.20 -9.45
N GLN A 287 -3.01 13.71 -9.88
CA GLN A 287 -4.24 14.51 -10.00
C GLN A 287 -5.05 14.57 -8.70
N ALA A 288 -4.72 13.76 -7.70
CA ALA A 288 -5.47 13.70 -6.45
C ALA A 288 -5.30 14.97 -5.62
N GLU A 289 -6.41 15.50 -5.11
CA GLU A 289 -6.39 16.59 -4.15
C GLU A 289 -6.13 16.04 -2.75
N VAL A 290 -4.97 16.38 -2.18
CA VAL A 290 -4.58 15.96 -0.83
C VAL A 290 -4.58 17.16 0.10
N ALA A 291 -5.36 17.08 1.19
CA ALA A 291 -5.36 18.07 2.26
C ALA A 291 -5.01 17.39 3.59
N VAL A 292 -4.00 17.92 4.30
CA VAL A 292 -3.51 17.35 5.57
C VAL A 292 -3.96 18.25 6.72
N ASP A 293 -4.55 17.66 7.75
CA ASP A 293 -4.76 18.34 9.03
C ASP A 293 -3.42 18.39 9.76
N ARG A 294 -2.79 19.57 9.72
CA ARG A 294 -1.44 19.75 10.28
C ARG A 294 -1.40 19.53 11.80
N GLN A 295 -2.49 19.83 12.51
CA GLN A 295 -2.51 19.67 13.96
C GLN A 295 -2.58 18.20 14.33
N VAL A 296 -3.48 17.44 13.70
CA VAL A 296 -3.60 16.00 13.93
C VAL A 296 -2.32 15.29 13.47
N TYR A 297 -1.81 15.61 12.27
CA TYR A 297 -0.61 15.00 11.72
C TYR A 297 0.65 15.27 12.58
N ALA A 298 0.83 16.51 13.07
CA ALA A 298 1.97 16.84 13.93
C ALA A 298 1.90 16.16 15.30
N ALA A 299 0.71 15.81 15.78
CA ALA A 299 0.51 15.14 17.06
C ALA A 299 0.74 13.61 17.01
N ILE A 300 0.98 13.04 15.83
CA ILE A 300 1.26 11.60 15.67
C ILE A 300 2.62 11.26 16.27
N THR A 301 2.63 10.30 17.19
CA THR A 301 3.83 9.76 17.85
C THR A 301 3.95 8.26 17.59
N MET A 302 5.08 7.67 18.02
CA MET A 302 5.30 6.21 18.07
C MET A 302 4.42 5.53 19.10
#